data_AF-A0A382YVV9-F1
#
_entry.id   AF-A0A382YVV9-F1
#
_cell.length_a   1.000
_cell.length_b   1.000
_cell.length_c   1.000
_cell.angle_alpha   90.00
_cell.angle_beta   90.00
_cell.angle_gamma   90.00
#
_symmetry.space_group_name_H-M   'P 1'
#
loop_
_entity.id
_entity.type
_entity.pdbx_description
1 polymer ?
#
loop_
_entity_poly.entity_id
_entity_poly.type
_entity_poly.pdbx_seq_one_letter_code
_entity_poly.pdbx_strand_id
1 'polypeptide(L)'
;TGRLHLGHYHCVLKNWLELQQEYECFFFVADWHALTTEYEDPSIIEKSVWDMVIDWLAVGINPGSAKLFIQSRVPEHAELHLLLSMSTPLSWLERVPSYKDQQEKLPDKDLTTYGFLGYPLLQTADIVIYKAGFVPVGEDQVSHVELAREVVRRFNHIYGREPDFEKNVEAALKKIGKKTARLYDELRRNYQEQGDVPSLEKARELLASQQNISIGDRERLSGYLDGSGKAIFPEPQALLTPAPKMMGLDGQKMSKSYGNT
;
A
#
# COMPACT_ATOMS: atom_id res chain seq x y z
N THR A 1 10.62 -11.79 11.11
CA THR A 1 11.29 -12.50 12.22
C THR A 1 12.39 -11.66 12.86
N GLY A 2 12.59 -11.81 14.18
CA GLY A 2 13.78 -11.39 14.96
C GLY A 2 13.77 -9.98 15.58
N ARG A 3 14.59 -9.76 16.63
CA ARG A 3 14.80 -8.45 17.30
C ARG A 3 15.19 -7.36 16.31
N LEU A 4 14.74 -6.12 16.52
CA LEU A 4 15.17 -4.98 15.73
C LEU A 4 16.68 -4.76 15.93
N HIS A 5 17.39 -4.52 14.83
CA HIS A 5 18.81 -4.14 14.84
C HIS A 5 18.96 -2.71 14.31
N LEU A 6 20.13 -2.10 14.52
CA LEU A 6 20.39 -0.70 14.20
C LEU A 6 20.05 -0.33 12.74
N GLY A 7 20.27 -1.25 11.80
CA GLY A 7 19.86 -1.08 10.40
C GLY A 7 18.35 -0.84 10.22
N HIS A 8 17.48 -1.49 10.98
CA HIS A 8 16.04 -1.22 10.91
C HIS A 8 15.67 0.15 11.48
N TYR A 9 16.32 0.55 12.57
CA TYR A 9 16.10 1.87 13.17
C TYR A 9 16.46 2.98 12.19
N HIS A 10 17.65 2.90 11.59
CA HIS A 10 18.16 3.93 10.68
C HIS A 10 17.49 3.95 9.30
N CYS A 11 17.04 2.80 8.79
CA CYS A 11 16.42 2.73 7.46
C CYS A 11 14.91 2.96 7.47
N VAL A 12 14.21 2.55 8.54
CA VAL A 12 12.73 2.51 8.55
C VAL A 12 12.16 3.39 9.65
N LEU A 13 12.54 3.14 10.91
CA LEU A 13 11.86 3.78 12.04
C LEU A 13 12.13 5.28 12.12
N LYS A 14 13.34 5.74 11.80
CA LYS A 14 13.64 7.17 11.75
C LYS A 14 12.78 7.90 10.72
N ASN A 15 12.60 7.30 9.55
CA ASN A 15 11.73 7.85 8.51
C ASN A 15 10.26 7.88 8.96
N TRP A 16 9.79 6.85 9.68
CA TRP A 16 8.44 6.82 10.22
C TRP A 16 8.18 7.93 11.24
N LEU A 17 9.20 8.37 12.00
CA LEU A 17 9.06 9.49 12.93
C LEU A 17 8.74 10.82 12.23
N GLU A 18 9.28 11.02 11.03
CA GLU A 18 9.00 12.19 10.19
C GLU A 18 7.63 12.04 9.52
N LEU A 19 7.37 10.87 8.90
CA LEU A 19 6.11 10.62 8.21
C LEU A 19 4.88 10.74 9.11
N GLN A 20 4.94 10.27 10.37
CA GLN A 20 3.79 10.36 11.28
C GLN A 20 3.41 11.81 11.64
N GLN A 21 4.26 12.80 11.36
CA GLN A 21 3.96 14.22 11.56
C GLN A 21 3.39 14.88 10.29
N GLU A 22 3.68 14.30 9.11
CA GLU A 22 3.31 14.86 7.81
C GLU A 22 2.08 14.19 7.20
N TYR A 23 1.82 12.93 7.54
CA TYR A 23 0.78 12.10 6.93
C TYR A 23 -0.09 11.40 7.98
N GLU A 24 -1.29 11.01 7.56
CA GLU A 24 -2.06 10.00 8.26
C GLU A 24 -1.40 8.62 8.02
N CYS A 25 -0.68 8.13 9.02
CA CYS A 25 0.07 6.88 8.90
C CYS A 25 -0.67 5.68 9.48
N PHE A 26 -0.54 4.55 8.78
CA PHE A 26 -0.95 3.22 9.22
C PHE A 26 0.29 2.35 9.33
N PHE A 27 0.68 2.00 10.56
CA PHE A 27 1.79 1.11 10.85
C PHE A 27 1.25 -0.19 11.42
N PHE A 28 1.65 -1.33 10.85
CA PHE A 28 1.12 -2.60 11.31
C PHE A 28 2.13 -3.72 11.28
N VAL A 29 1.97 -4.65 12.23
CA VAL A 29 2.77 -5.87 12.25
C VAL A 29 2.14 -6.88 11.28
N ALA A 30 2.87 -7.21 10.23
CA ALA A 30 2.47 -8.14 9.17
C ALA A 30 2.67 -9.61 9.60
N ASP A 31 1.89 -10.07 10.58
CA ASP A 31 2.06 -11.40 11.17
C ASP A 31 1.57 -12.56 10.28
N TRP A 32 0.59 -12.34 9.40
CA TRP A 32 0.24 -13.35 8.39
C TRP A 32 1.30 -13.48 7.29
N HIS A 33 2.00 -12.40 6.94
CA HIS A 33 3.16 -12.50 6.03
C HIS A 33 4.28 -13.32 6.63
N ALA A 34 4.49 -13.27 7.95
CA ALA A 34 5.49 -14.10 8.61
C ALA A 34 5.22 -15.60 8.45
N LEU A 35 3.94 -16.01 8.42
CA LEU A 35 3.55 -17.41 8.20
C LEU A 35 3.99 -17.96 6.84
N THR A 36 4.22 -17.11 5.83
CA THR A 36 4.66 -17.57 4.50
C THR A 36 6.04 -18.23 4.52
N THR A 37 6.83 -17.98 5.58
CA THR A 37 8.17 -18.57 5.77
C THR A 37 8.30 -19.32 7.09
N GLU A 38 7.50 -19.01 8.13
CA GLU A 38 7.56 -19.65 9.46
C GLU A 38 6.35 -20.59 9.72
N TYR A 39 5.72 -21.15 8.68
CA TYR A 39 4.53 -22.00 8.84
C TYR A 39 4.81 -23.31 9.60
N GLU A 40 6.03 -23.84 9.55
CA GLU A 40 6.40 -25.10 10.23
C GLU A 40 6.52 -24.94 11.75
N ASP A 41 6.99 -23.77 12.22
CA ASP A 41 7.09 -23.41 13.63
C ASP A 41 6.70 -21.94 13.85
N PRO A 42 5.39 -21.64 13.98
CA PRO A 42 4.91 -20.27 14.13
C PRO A 42 5.09 -19.73 15.56
N SER A 43 5.63 -20.52 16.50
CA SER A 43 5.70 -20.15 17.94
C SER A 43 6.47 -18.86 18.18
N ILE A 44 7.44 -18.54 17.32
CA ILE A 44 8.25 -17.33 17.40
C ILE A 44 7.49 -16.06 16.98
N ILE A 45 6.39 -16.19 16.22
CA ILE A 45 5.67 -15.05 15.64
C ILE A 45 5.03 -14.23 16.75
N GLU A 46 4.30 -14.86 17.68
CA GLU A 46 3.58 -14.15 18.75
C GLU A 46 4.52 -13.26 19.56
N LYS A 47 5.66 -13.80 19.99
CA LYS A 47 6.67 -13.03 20.72
C LYS A 47 7.25 -11.90 19.87
N SER A 48 7.57 -12.19 18.60
CA SER A 48 8.11 -11.19 17.68
C SER A 48 7.15 -10.02 17.44
N VAL A 49 5.85 -10.29 17.40
CA VAL A 49 4.81 -9.25 17.24
C VAL A 49 4.87 -8.26 18.39
N TRP A 50 4.89 -8.75 19.64
CA TRP A 50 4.94 -7.88 20.81
C TRP A 50 6.27 -7.14 20.94
N ASP A 51 7.39 -7.82 20.70
CA ASP A 51 8.72 -7.18 20.70
C ASP A 51 8.76 -6.03 19.68
N MET A 52 8.23 -6.22 18.47
CA MET A 52 8.16 -5.16 17.44
C MET A 52 7.32 -3.96 17.87
N VAL A 53 6.13 -4.20 18.44
CA VAL A 53 5.27 -3.10 18.91
C VAL A 53 5.94 -2.32 20.04
N ILE A 54 6.59 -3.00 20.98
CA ILE A 54 7.33 -2.36 22.07
C ILE A 54 8.45 -1.48 21.51
N ASP A 55 9.24 -2.00 20.56
CA ASP A 55 10.33 -1.26 19.96
C ASP A 55 9.85 -0.01 19.19
N TRP A 56 8.71 -0.11 18.47
CA TRP A 56 8.14 1.06 17.77
C TRP A 56 7.72 2.16 18.74
N LEU A 57 7.06 1.79 19.83
CA LEU A 57 6.66 2.74 20.88
C LEU A 57 7.89 3.34 21.56
N ALA A 58 8.91 2.53 21.84
CA ALA A 58 10.15 2.98 22.47
C ALA A 58 10.94 3.99 21.62
N VAL A 59 10.87 3.86 20.29
CA VAL A 59 11.50 4.79 19.34
C VAL A 59 10.72 6.09 19.16
N GLY A 60 9.44 6.14 19.58
CA GLY A 60 8.62 7.34 19.55
C GLY A 60 7.54 7.35 18.48
N ILE A 61 7.18 6.19 17.92
CA ILE A 61 5.94 6.07 17.14
C ILE A 61 4.77 6.28 18.11
N ASN A 62 3.95 7.29 17.84
CA ASN A 62 2.90 7.72 18.75
C ASN A 62 1.52 7.24 18.26
N PRO A 63 0.80 6.39 19.02
CA PRO A 63 -0.57 5.98 18.69
C PRO A 63 -1.59 7.14 18.64
N GLY A 64 -1.25 8.30 19.20
CA GLY A 64 -2.04 9.53 19.06
C GLY A 64 -1.86 10.23 17.71
N SER A 65 -0.75 9.96 17.00
CA SER A 65 -0.42 10.57 15.70
C SER A 65 -0.58 9.60 14.53
N ALA A 66 -0.43 8.29 14.76
CA ALA A 66 -0.55 7.25 13.74
C ALA A 66 -1.43 6.09 14.23
N LYS A 67 -1.96 5.30 13.29
CA LYS A 67 -2.70 4.06 13.61
C LYS A 67 -1.73 2.90 13.69
N LEU A 68 -1.70 2.22 14.85
CA LEU A 68 -0.89 1.04 15.10
C LEU A 68 -1.80 -0.17 15.28
N PHE A 69 -1.53 -1.26 14.55
CA PHE A 69 -2.32 -2.49 14.66
C PHE A 69 -1.52 -3.75 14.28
N ILE A 70 -2.13 -4.91 14.49
CA ILE A 70 -1.59 -6.21 14.09
C ILE A 70 -2.47 -6.72 12.95
N GLN A 71 -1.87 -7.17 11.85
CA GLN A 71 -2.60 -7.57 10.63
C GLN A 71 -3.69 -8.59 10.94
N SER A 72 -3.37 -9.66 11.68
CA SER A 72 -4.33 -10.71 12.05
C SER A 72 -5.49 -10.26 12.93
N ARG A 73 -5.42 -9.06 13.54
CA ARG A 73 -6.50 -8.49 14.35
C ARG A 73 -7.52 -7.71 13.51
N VAL A 74 -7.30 -7.59 12.21
CA VAL A 74 -8.17 -6.89 11.26
C VAL A 74 -8.55 -7.91 10.15
N PRO A 75 -9.59 -8.73 10.36
CA PRO A 75 -9.95 -9.84 9.46
C PRO A 75 -10.24 -9.39 8.03
N GLU A 76 -10.62 -8.13 7.83
CA GLU A 76 -10.94 -7.55 6.53
C GLU A 76 -9.75 -7.60 5.56
N HIS A 77 -8.50 -7.68 6.06
CA HIS A 77 -7.32 -7.95 5.24
C HIS A 77 -7.43 -9.30 4.52
N ALA A 78 -7.85 -10.36 5.22
CA ALA A 78 -8.02 -11.69 4.64
C ALA A 78 -9.25 -11.75 3.71
N GLU A 79 -10.34 -11.08 4.08
CA GLU A 79 -11.54 -11.00 3.25
C GLU A 79 -11.26 -10.31 1.92
N LEU A 80 -10.57 -9.16 1.95
CA LEU A 80 -10.20 -8.44 0.74
C LEU A 80 -9.18 -9.22 -0.09
N HIS A 81 -8.19 -9.85 0.54
CA HIS A 81 -7.26 -10.74 -0.16
C HIS A 81 -7.99 -11.85 -0.91
N LEU A 82 -8.96 -12.52 -0.26
CA LEU A 82 -9.78 -13.55 -0.87
C LEU A 82 -10.54 -13.00 -2.09
N LEU A 83 -11.20 -11.85 -1.96
CA LEU A 83 -11.94 -11.24 -3.08
C LEU A 83 -11.01 -10.87 -4.24
N LEU A 84 -9.86 -10.26 -3.96
CA LEU A 84 -8.88 -9.91 -4.99
C LEU A 84 -8.36 -11.17 -5.71
N SER A 85 -8.12 -12.26 -4.98
CA SER A 85 -7.60 -13.52 -5.52
C SER A 85 -8.44 -14.11 -6.64
N MET A 86 -9.77 -13.89 -6.63
CA MET A 86 -10.68 -14.38 -7.67
C MET A 86 -10.52 -13.66 -9.01
N SER A 87 -9.88 -12.49 -9.02
CA SER A 87 -9.75 -11.64 -10.22
C SER A 87 -8.30 -11.45 -10.68
N THR A 88 -7.31 -11.77 -9.84
CA THR A 88 -5.88 -11.59 -10.12
C THR A 88 -5.32 -12.77 -10.93
N PRO A 89 -4.74 -12.54 -12.11
CA PRO A 89 -4.09 -13.60 -12.89
C PRO A 89 -2.89 -14.20 -12.15
N LEU A 90 -2.77 -15.53 -12.17
CA LEU A 90 -1.67 -16.25 -11.54
C LEU A 90 -0.29 -15.79 -12.06
N SER A 91 -0.18 -15.57 -13.37
CA SER A 91 1.06 -15.13 -14.02
C SER A 91 1.58 -13.78 -13.54
N TRP A 92 0.74 -12.96 -12.90
CA TRP A 92 1.18 -11.70 -12.29
C TRP A 92 1.94 -11.92 -10.98
N LEU A 93 1.62 -12.98 -10.26
CA LEU A 93 2.31 -13.37 -9.02
C LEU A 93 3.64 -14.06 -9.35
N GLU A 94 3.66 -14.92 -10.36
CA GLU A 94 4.85 -15.68 -10.77
C GLU A 94 5.99 -14.80 -11.34
N ARG A 95 5.66 -13.59 -11.80
CA ARG A 95 6.64 -12.64 -12.35
C ARG A 95 7.25 -11.68 -11.32
N VAL A 96 6.76 -11.67 -10.08
CA VAL A 96 7.32 -10.80 -9.03
C VAL A 96 8.75 -11.27 -8.73
N PRO A 97 9.80 -10.43 -8.91
CA PRO A 97 11.19 -10.86 -8.83
C PRO A 97 11.56 -11.54 -7.50
N SER A 98 11.00 -11.03 -6.39
CA SER A 98 11.28 -11.52 -5.04
C SER A 98 10.91 -12.99 -4.84
N TYR A 99 9.94 -13.53 -5.58
CA TYR A 99 9.49 -14.90 -5.42
C TYR A 99 10.62 -15.90 -5.71
N LYS A 100 11.31 -15.73 -6.85
CA LYS A 100 12.44 -16.60 -7.23
C LYS A 100 13.67 -16.32 -6.37
N ASP A 101 13.99 -15.05 -6.16
CA ASP A 101 15.18 -14.65 -5.39
C ASP A 101 15.15 -15.16 -3.94
N GLN A 102 13.97 -15.20 -3.30
CA GLN A 102 13.84 -15.68 -1.93
C GLN A 102 13.85 -17.22 -1.84
N GLN A 103 13.31 -17.92 -2.84
CA GLN A 103 13.43 -19.38 -2.94
C GLN A 103 14.90 -19.82 -3.02
N GLU A 104 15.73 -19.09 -3.75
CA GLU A 104 17.17 -19.38 -3.84
C GLU A 104 17.93 -19.08 -2.54
N LYS A 105 17.50 -18.05 -1.79
CA LYS A 105 18.18 -17.61 -0.55
C LYS A 105 17.82 -18.43 0.69
N LEU A 106 16.71 -19.16 0.66
CA LEU A 106 16.22 -19.97 1.78
C LEU A 106 16.05 -21.43 1.35
N PRO A 107 17.13 -22.12 0.94
CA PRO A 107 17.04 -23.48 0.40
C PRO A 107 16.54 -24.51 1.42
N ASP A 108 16.70 -24.23 2.72
CA ASP A 108 16.27 -25.11 3.80
C ASP A 108 14.77 -24.99 4.12
N LYS A 109 14.06 -24.05 3.48
CA LYS A 109 12.61 -23.86 3.65
C LYS A 109 11.89 -24.26 2.38
N ASP A 110 10.84 -25.08 2.49
CA ASP A 110 9.95 -25.32 1.36
C ASP A 110 9.02 -24.12 1.17
N LEU A 111 9.39 -23.27 0.21
CA LEU A 111 8.65 -22.07 -0.17
C LEU A 111 7.79 -22.29 -1.42
N THR A 112 7.55 -23.53 -1.83
CA THR A 112 6.64 -23.87 -2.94
C THR A 112 5.18 -23.90 -2.50
N THR A 113 4.79 -22.95 -1.64
CA THR A 113 3.46 -22.88 -1.05
C THR A 113 2.60 -21.82 -1.73
N TYR A 114 1.28 -22.02 -1.74
CA TYR A 114 0.33 -21.00 -2.21
C TYR A 114 0.47 -19.69 -1.42
N GLY A 115 0.70 -19.76 -0.11
CA GLY A 115 0.89 -18.58 0.73
C GLY A 115 2.11 -17.75 0.28
N PHE A 116 3.22 -18.42 -0.05
CA PHE A 116 4.42 -17.75 -0.52
C PHE A 116 4.29 -17.19 -1.94
N LEU A 117 3.52 -17.83 -2.83
CA LEU A 117 3.20 -17.23 -4.14
C LEU A 117 2.19 -16.08 -4.01
N GLY A 118 1.25 -16.18 -3.08
CA GLY A 118 0.12 -15.26 -2.91
C GLY A 118 0.39 -14.04 -2.03
N TYR A 119 1.49 -14.01 -1.27
CA TYR A 119 1.77 -12.90 -0.35
C TYR A 119 1.81 -11.51 -1.01
N PRO A 120 2.28 -11.32 -2.26
CA PRO A 120 2.24 -10.00 -2.90
C PRO A 120 0.81 -9.48 -3.09
N LEU A 121 -0.16 -10.39 -3.25
CA LEU A 121 -1.58 -10.04 -3.32
C LEU A 121 -2.16 -9.75 -1.92
N LEU A 122 -1.69 -10.44 -0.87
CA LEU A 122 -2.03 -10.07 0.51
C LEU A 122 -1.51 -8.67 0.84
N GLN A 123 -0.27 -8.35 0.43
CA GLN A 123 0.30 -7.00 0.56
C GLN A 123 -0.52 -5.96 -0.21
N THR A 124 -1.06 -6.32 -1.37
CA THR A 124 -2.00 -5.45 -2.10
C THR A 124 -3.26 -5.18 -1.28
N ALA A 125 -3.86 -6.20 -0.67
CA ALA A 125 -5.02 -6.03 0.21
C ALA A 125 -4.68 -5.12 1.41
N ASP A 126 -3.52 -5.32 2.03
CA ASP A 126 -3.03 -4.50 3.15
C ASP A 126 -2.91 -3.01 2.79
N ILE A 127 -2.56 -2.70 1.54
CA ILE A 127 -2.42 -1.32 1.04
C ILE A 127 -3.79 -0.72 0.73
N VAL A 128 -4.61 -1.42 -0.05
CA VAL A 128 -5.80 -0.83 -0.68
C VAL A 128 -6.99 -0.72 0.26
N ILE A 129 -7.04 -1.55 1.32
CA ILE A 129 -8.13 -1.52 2.30
C ILE A 129 -8.22 -0.16 3.02
N TYR A 130 -7.08 0.50 3.22
CA TYR A 130 -6.99 1.84 3.80
C TYR A 130 -7.02 2.96 2.75
N LYS A 131 -7.23 2.62 1.47
CA LYS A 131 -7.14 3.56 0.34
C LYS A 131 -5.83 4.36 0.35
N ALA A 132 -4.70 3.71 0.68
CA ALA A 132 -3.41 4.36 0.81
C ALA A 132 -2.95 4.98 -0.52
N GLY A 133 -2.62 6.28 -0.50
CA GLY A 133 -2.05 6.98 -1.65
C GLY A 133 -0.55 6.75 -1.82
N PHE A 134 0.17 6.58 -0.69
CA PHE A 134 1.60 6.37 -0.64
C PHE A 134 1.94 5.17 0.23
N VAL A 135 2.96 4.40 -0.17
CA VAL A 135 3.45 3.24 0.57
C VAL A 135 4.96 3.40 0.76
N PRO A 136 5.44 3.61 2.00
CA PRO A 136 6.87 3.74 2.26
C PRO A 136 7.57 2.39 2.05
N VAL A 137 8.44 2.32 1.05
CA VAL A 137 9.10 1.07 0.66
C VAL A 137 10.56 1.27 0.28
N GLY A 138 11.35 0.21 0.45
CA GLY A 138 12.68 0.11 -0.15
C GLY A 138 12.62 -0.22 -1.64
N GLU A 139 13.74 -0.02 -2.35
CA GLU A 139 13.87 -0.32 -3.79
C GLU A 139 13.48 -1.76 -4.14
N ASP A 140 13.73 -2.71 -3.23
CA ASP A 140 13.42 -4.13 -3.41
C ASP A 140 11.92 -4.45 -3.39
N GLN A 141 11.09 -3.55 -2.85
CA GLN A 141 9.64 -3.74 -2.71
C GLN A 141 8.83 -2.91 -3.71
N VAL A 142 9.48 -2.14 -4.59
CA VAL A 142 8.78 -1.34 -5.63
C VAL A 142 7.95 -2.24 -6.55
N SER A 143 8.44 -3.44 -6.87
CA SER A 143 7.72 -4.39 -7.70
C SER A 143 6.38 -4.85 -7.10
N HIS A 144 6.27 -4.94 -5.77
CA HIS A 144 5.02 -5.26 -5.07
C HIS A 144 4.02 -4.11 -5.14
N VAL A 145 4.50 -2.86 -5.05
CA VAL A 145 3.64 -1.68 -5.21
C VAL A 145 3.13 -1.57 -6.65
N GLU A 146 3.95 -1.90 -7.65
CA GLU A 146 3.50 -1.97 -9.05
C GLU A 146 2.46 -3.07 -9.27
N LEU A 147 2.63 -4.26 -8.67
CA LEU A 147 1.58 -5.28 -8.69
C LEU A 147 0.28 -4.76 -8.08
N ALA A 148 0.35 -4.07 -6.93
CA ALA A 148 -0.83 -3.47 -6.30
C ALA A 148 -1.54 -2.48 -7.23
N ARG A 149 -0.78 -1.64 -7.97
CA ARG A 149 -1.33 -0.71 -8.98
C ARG A 149 -2.04 -1.46 -10.11
N GLU A 150 -1.45 -2.53 -10.63
CA GLU A 150 -2.07 -3.34 -11.69
C GLU A 150 -3.37 -4.02 -11.22
N VAL A 151 -3.37 -4.56 -10.00
CA VAL A 151 -4.56 -5.16 -9.37
C VAL A 151 -5.65 -4.11 -9.17
N VAL A 152 -5.31 -2.92 -8.67
CA VAL A 152 -6.25 -1.80 -8.52
C VAL A 152 -6.84 -1.39 -9.86
N ARG A 153 -6.02 -1.19 -10.89
CA ARG A 153 -6.50 -0.85 -12.24
C ARG A 153 -7.48 -1.87 -12.76
N ARG A 154 -7.15 -3.16 -12.62
CA ARG A 154 -8.01 -4.25 -13.03
C ARG A 154 -9.32 -4.28 -12.24
N PHE A 155 -9.26 -4.12 -10.92
CA PHE A 155 -10.43 -4.07 -10.05
C PHE A 155 -11.35 -2.91 -10.44
N ASN A 156 -10.82 -1.70 -10.56
CA ASN A 156 -11.56 -0.52 -11.00
C ASN A 156 -12.12 -0.68 -12.42
N HIS A 157 -11.40 -1.35 -13.31
CA HIS A 157 -11.88 -1.62 -14.66
C HIS A 157 -13.06 -2.60 -14.70
N ILE A 158 -13.06 -3.62 -13.84
CA ILE A 158 -14.12 -4.63 -13.77
C ILE A 158 -15.34 -4.08 -13.02
N TYR A 159 -15.12 -3.46 -11.86
CA TYR A 159 -16.18 -3.09 -10.92
C TYR A 159 -16.51 -1.59 -10.90
N GLY A 160 -15.68 -0.74 -11.49
CA GLY A 160 -15.90 0.70 -11.58
C GLY A 160 -16.72 1.13 -12.80
N ARG A 161 -17.10 0.19 -13.69
CA ARG A 161 -18.00 0.48 -14.80
C ARG A 161 -19.43 0.62 -14.29
N GLU A 162 -20.05 1.72 -14.66
CA GLU A 162 -21.39 2.10 -14.21
C GLU A 162 -22.23 2.51 -15.43
N PRO A 163 -23.49 2.03 -15.55
CA PRO A 163 -24.43 2.58 -16.53
C PRO A 163 -24.67 4.07 -16.29
N ASP A 164 -24.79 4.84 -17.37
CA ASP A 164 -25.00 6.30 -17.31
C ASP A 164 -23.89 7.08 -16.58
N PHE A 165 -22.65 6.58 -16.58
CA PHE A 165 -21.52 7.18 -15.86
C PHE A 165 -21.38 8.70 -16.10
N GLU A 166 -21.37 9.16 -17.36
CA GLU A 166 -21.26 10.59 -17.71
C GLU A 166 -22.41 11.43 -17.11
N LYS A 167 -23.64 10.91 -17.18
CA LYS A 167 -24.82 11.58 -16.62
C LYS A 167 -24.74 11.66 -15.09
N ASN A 168 -24.20 10.63 -14.44
CA ASN A 168 -24.01 10.59 -13.00
C ASN A 168 -22.85 11.49 -12.55
N VAL A 169 -21.80 11.62 -13.37
CA VAL A 169 -20.73 12.61 -13.20
C VAL A 169 -21.30 14.03 -13.27
N GLU A 170 -22.12 14.35 -14.28
CA GLU A 170 -22.78 15.66 -14.38
C GLU A 170 -23.65 15.96 -13.15
N ALA A 171 -24.39 14.96 -12.66
CA ALA A 171 -25.18 15.09 -11.44
C ALA A 171 -24.32 15.35 -10.20
N ALA A 172 -23.17 14.68 -10.09
CA ALA A 172 -22.19 14.91 -9.02
C ALA A 172 -21.56 16.32 -9.10
N LEU A 173 -21.20 16.78 -10.31
CA LEU A 173 -20.66 18.13 -10.53
C LEU A 173 -21.65 19.23 -10.14
N LYS A 174 -22.96 19.00 -10.33
CA LYS A 174 -24.00 19.93 -9.86
C LYS A 174 -24.03 20.05 -8.33
N LYS A 175 -23.76 18.95 -7.61
CA LYS A 175 -23.77 18.93 -6.13
C LYS A 175 -22.60 19.71 -5.53
N ILE A 176 -21.39 19.65 -6.11
CA ILE A 176 -20.21 20.39 -5.62
C ILE A 176 -20.27 21.91 -5.90
N GLY A 177 -21.23 22.36 -6.71
CA GLY A 177 -21.50 23.76 -6.99
C GLY A 177 -20.77 24.31 -8.22
N LYS A 178 -21.39 25.31 -8.87
CA LYS A 178 -20.99 25.81 -10.20
C LYS A 178 -19.56 26.34 -10.28
N LYS A 179 -19.06 27.01 -9.23
CA LYS A 179 -17.70 27.56 -9.21
C LYS A 179 -16.66 26.44 -9.09
N THR A 180 -16.89 25.49 -8.17
CA THR A 180 -16.04 24.33 -7.92
C THR A 180 -16.00 23.41 -9.14
N ALA A 181 -17.15 23.14 -9.77
CA ALA A 181 -17.24 22.34 -10.99
C ALA A 181 -16.41 22.91 -12.15
N ARG A 182 -16.43 24.24 -12.33
CA ARG A 182 -15.59 24.90 -13.36
C ARG A 182 -14.09 24.72 -13.10
N LEU A 183 -13.66 24.88 -11.85
CA LEU A 183 -12.26 24.66 -11.47
C LEU A 183 -11.87 23.19 -11.66
N TYR A 184 -12.75 22.27 -11.26
CA TYR A 184 -12.55 20.84 -11.47
C TYR A 184 -12.35 20.51 -12.96
N ASP A 185 -13.21 21.04 -13.85
CA ASP A 185 -13.10 20.80 -15.30
C ASP A 185 -11.80 21.35 -15.89
N GLU A 186 -11.35 22.52 -15.42
CA GLU A 186 -10.08 23.12 -15.81
C GLU A 186 -8.88 22.24 -15.40
N LEU A 187 -8.83 21.82 -14.14
CA LEU A 187 -7.77 20.95 -13.61
C LEU A 187 -7.75 19.60 -14.34
N ARG A 188 -8.94 19.01 -14.57
CA ARG A 188 -9.09 17.78 -15.33
C ARG A 188 -8.54 17.93 -16.75
N ARG A 189 -8.91 19.00 -17.45
CA ARG A 189 -8.47 19.25 -18.82
C ARG A 189 -6.96 19.41 -18.89
N ASN A 190 -6.36 20.18 -17.97
CA ASN A 190 -4.91 20.36 -17.90
C ASN A 190 -4.20 19.01 -17.71
N TYR A 191 -4.73 18.15 -16.82
CA TYR A 191 -4.16 16.82 -16.63
C TYR A 191 -4.33 15.93 -17.87
N GLN A 192 -5.53 15.82 -18.43
CA GLN A 192 -5.79 14.89 -19.54
C GLN A 192 -5.15 15.32 -20.86
N GLU A 193 -5.05 16.62 -21.13
CA GLU A 193 -4.48 17.13 -22.38
C GLU A 193 -2.96 17.32 -22.29
N GLN A 194 -2.44 17.73 -21.12
CA GLN A 194 -1.04 18.15 -20.97
C GLN A 194 -0.24 17.24 -20.02
N GLY A 195 -0.87 16.29 -19.34
CA GLY A 195 -0.22 15.43 -18.35
C GLY A 195 0.17 16.18 -17.07
N ASP A 196 -0.48 17.31 -16.75
CA ASP A 196 -0.14 18.16 -15.61
C ASP A 196 -0.48 17.51 -14.25
N VAL A 197 0.49 16.77 -13.68
CA VAL A 197 0.35 16.05 -12.40
C VAL A 197 -0.04 16.98 -11.22
N PRO A 198 0.55 18.19 -11.07
CA PRO A 198 0.09 19.15 -10.07
C PRO A 198 -1.40 19.52 -10.17
N SER A 199 -1.97 19.59 -11.38
CA SER A 199 -3.42 19.82 -11.53
C SER A 199 -4.24 18.63 -11.02
N LEU A 200 -3.77 17.40 -11.25
CA LEU A 200 -4.43 16.20 -10.74
C LEU A 200 -4.45 16.18 -9.20
N GLU A 201 -3.33 16.49 -8.56
CA GLU A 201 -3.23 16.55 -7.09
C GLU A 201 -4.20 17.59 -6.51
N LYS A 202 -4.20 18.82 -7.07
CA LYS A 202 -5.14 19.87 -6.69
C LYS A 202 -6.60 19.45 -6.89
N ALA A 203 -6.90 18.72 -7.96
CA ALA A 203 -8.25 18.23 -8.20
C ALA A 203 -8.68 17.18 -7.15
N ARG A 204 -7.76 16.29 -6.75
CA ARG A 204 -8.01 15.31 -5.68
C ARG A 204 -8.26 15.99 -4.34
N GLU A 205 -7.46 16.98 -3.98
CA GLU A 205 -7.68 17.80 -2.77
C GLU A 205 -9.02 18.55 -2.82
N LEU A 206 -9.35 19.11 -3.98
CA LEU A 206 -10.63 19.79 -4.20
C LEU A 206 -11.80 18.85 -3.89
N LEU A 207 -11.76 17.61 -4.39
CA LEU A 207 -12.79 16.59 -4.13
C LEU A 207 -12.80 16.10 -2.67
N ALA A 208 -11.63 15.96 -2.04
CA ALA A 208 -11.50 15.54 -0.65
C ALA A 208 -12.14 16.55 0.32
N SER A 209 -12.04 17.85 0.01
CA SER A 209 -12.65 18.91 0.81
C SER A 209 -14.17 19.03 0.69
N GLN A 210 -14.80 18.36 -0.30
CA GLN A 210 -16.26 18.42 -0.49
C GLN A 210 -17.00 17.49 0.48
N GLN A 211 -17.83 18.07 1.35
CA GLN A 211 -18.68 17.33 2.30
C GLN A 211 -20.11 17.08 1.79
N ASN A 212 -20.52 17.74 0.71
CA ASN A 212 -21.87 17.73 0.13
C ASN A 212 -22.11 16.63 -0.92
N ILE A 213 -21.16 15.71 -1.09
CA ILE A 213 -21.24 14.61 -2.06
C ILE A 213 -21.11 13.26 -1.38
N SER A 214 -21.77 12.25 -1.95
CA SER A 214 -21.65 10.88 -1.46
C SER A 214 -20.29 10.27 -1.78
N ILE A 215 -19.93 9.17 -1.10
CA ILE A 215 -18.72 8.39 -1.43
C ILE A 215 -18.74 7.97 -2.90
N GLY A 216 -19.89 7.49 -3.40
CA GLY A 216 -20.03 7.09 -4.80
C GLY A 216 -19.84 8.26 -5.77
N ASP A 217 -20.34 9.45 -5.44
CA ASP A 217 -20.11 10.65 -6.24
C ASP A 217 -18.62 11.03 -6.28
N ARG A 218 -17.93 10.96 -5.14
CA ARG A 218 -16.49 11.25 -5.07
C ARG A 218 -15.67 10.26 -5.90
N GLU A 219 -16.00 8.98 -5.83
CA GLU A 219 -15.31 7.92 -6.59
C GLU A 219 -15.56 8.06 -8.11
N ARG A 220 -16.76 8.52 -8.53
CA ARG A 220 -17.03 8.86 -9.94
C ARG A 220 -16.20 10.04 -10.41
N LEU A 221 -16.20 11.14 -9.65
CA LEU A 221 -15.44 12.33 -9.99
C LEU A 221 -13.94 12.01 -10.01
N SER A 222 -13.42 11.27 -9.04
CA SER A 222 -12.02 10.84 -9.06
C SER A 222 -11.70 9.99 -10.30
N GLY A 223 -12.57 9.05 -10.65
CA GLY A 223 -12.41 8.24 -11.86
C GLY A 223 -12.44 9.05 -13.15
N TYR A 224 -13.32 10.05 -13.20
CA TYR A 224 -13.47 10.96 -14.33
C TYR A 224 -12.26 11.87 -14.53
N LEU A 225 -11.52 12.22 -13.48
CA LEU A 225 -10.22 12.92 -13.58
C LEU A 225 -9.23 12.11 -14.42
N ASP A 226 -9.15 10.80 -14.17
CA ASP A 226 -8.20 9.90 -14.80
C ASP A 226 -8.69 9.35 -16.16
N GLY A 227 -9.87 9.82 -16.64
CA GLY A 227 -10.46 9.36 -17.90
C GLY A 227 -10.98 7.91 -17.85
N SER A 228 -11.29 7.44 -16.65
CA SER A 228 -11.71 6.06 -16.37
C SER A 228 -13.12 6.00 -15.78
N GLY A 229 -13.61 4.78 -15.49
CA GLY A 229 -14.83 4.59 -14.69
C GLY A 229 -14.61 4.98 -13.23
N LYS A 230 -15.54 4.62 -12.34
CA LYS A 230 -15.45 4.90 -10.91
C LYS A 230 -14.12 4.39 -10.32
N ALA A 231 -13.36 5.28 -9.67
CA ALA A 231 -12.13 4.94 -8.97
C ALA A 231 -12.48 4.46 -7.55
N ILE A 232 -12.63 3.15 -7.37
CA ILE A 232 -13.02 2.54 -6.09
C ILE A 232 -11.83 2.53 -5.12
N PHE A 233 -10.70 2.00 -5.59
CA PHE A 233 -9.42 2.08 -4.90
C PHE A 233 -8.51 3.08 -5.62
N PRO A 234 -7.79 3.96 -4.88
CA PRO A 234 -6.74 4.77 -5.47
C PRO A 234 -5.55 3.89 -5.86
N GLU A 235 -4.83 4.27 -6.92
CA GLU A 235 -3.57 3.60 -7.25
C GLU A 235 -2.48 4.03 -6.26
N PRO A 236 -1.89 3.10 -5.49
CA PRO A 236 -0.83 3.44 -4.55
C PRO A 236 0.43 3.88 -5.29
N GLN A 237 1.23 4.72 -4.64
CA GLN A 237 2.56 5.15 -5.12
C GLN A 237 3.64 4.71 -4.14
N ALA A 238 4.78 4.27 -4.67
CA ALA A 238 5.94 3.97 -3.83
C ALA A 238 6.54 5.28 -3.31
N LEU A 239 6.64 5.40 -1.98
CA LEU A 239 7.40 6.46 -1.34
C LEU A 239 8.76 5.90 -0.95
N LEU A 240 9.77 6.19 -1.76
CA LEU A 240 11.11 5.66 -1.53
C LEU A 240 11.70 6.25 -0.25
N THR A 241 11.99 5.39 0.71
CA THR A 241 12.71 5.79 1.92
C THR A 241 14.17 6.06 1.58
N PRO A 242 14.74 7.22 1.96
CA PRO A 242 16.17 7.44 1.82
C PRO A 242 16.90 6.34 2.59
N ALA A 243 17.70 5.54 1.89
CA ALA A 243 18.34 4.36 2.47
C ALA A 243 19.77 4.72 2.94
N PRO A 244 19.99 5.10 4.21
CA PRO A 244 21.34 5.03 4.75
C PRO A 244 21.71 3.55 4.81
N LYS A 245 22.56 3.08 3.90
CA LYS A 245 23.12 1.72 3.97
C LYS A 245 23.98 1.63 5.23
N MET A 246 23.41 1.08 6.31
CA MET A 246 24.19 0.71 7.48
C MET A 246 24.98 -0.56 7.14
N MET A 247 26.30 -0.47 7.23
CA MET A 247 27.20 -1.58 6.96
C MET A 247 27.30 -2.48 8.20
N GLY A 248 27.26 -3.80 8.00
CA GLY A 248 27.62 -4.77 9.02
C GLY A 248 29.12 -4.75 9.30
N LEU A 249 29.54 -5.45 10.35
CA LEU A 249 30.96 -5.58 10.72
C LEU A 249 31.80 -6.31 9.64
N ASP A 250 31.13 -6.99 8.72
CA ASP A 250 31.67 -7.71 7.57
C ASP A 250 31.81 -6.84 6.30
N GLY A 251 31.42 -5.57 6.36
CA GLY A 251 31.43 -4.68 5.20
C GLY A 251 30.34 -4.95 4.17
N GLN A 252 29.33 -5.76 4.48
CA GLN A 252 28.12 -5.91 3.67
C GLN A 252 26.97 -5.06 4.24
N LYS A 253 25.82 -4.97 3.53
CA LYS A 253 24.61 -4.35 4.10
C LYS A 253 24.20 -5.13 5.34
N MET A 254 23.96 -4.44 6.46
CA MET A 254 23.49 -5.07 7.70
C MET A 254 22.11 -5.72 7.45
N SER A 255 22.01 -7.03 7.62
CA SER A 255 20.79 -7.83 7.44
C SER A 255 20.81 -9.06 8.35
N LYS A 256 19.63 -9.42 8.87
CA LYS A 256 19.42 -10.66 9.62
C LYS A 256 19.79 -11.90 8.81
N SER A 257 19.53 -11.88 7.50
CA SER A 257 19.85 -12.99 6.60
C SER A 257 21.35 -13.26 6.47
N TYR A 258 22.21 -12.27 6.78
CA TYR A 258 23.66 -12.40 6.74
C TYR A 258 24.27 -12.68 8.13
N GLY A 259 23.46 -12.64 9.20
CA GLY A 259 23.96 -12.81 10.57
C GLY A 259 24.92 -11.70 11.02
N ASN A 260 24.89 -10.53 10.35
CA ASN A 260 25.83 -9.43 10.56
C ASN A 260 25.19 -8.21 11.29
N THR A 261 24.17 -8.49 12.11
CA THR A 261 23.35 -7.51 12.86
C THR A 261 23.94 -7.12 14.20
#